data_AF-A0A959P2G3-F1
#
_entry.id   AF-A0A959P2G3-F1
#
_cell.length_a   1.000
_cell.length_b   1.000
_cell.length_c   1.000
_cell.angle_alpha   90.00
_cell.angle_beta   90.00
_cell.angle_gamma   90.00
#
_symmetry.space_group_name_H-M   'P 1'
#
loop_
_entity.id
_entity.type
_entity.pdbx_description
1 polymer ?
#
loop_
_entity_poly.entity_id
_entity_poly.type
_entity_poly.pdbx_seq_one_letter_code
_entity_poly.pdbx_strand_id
1 'polypeptide(L)'
;MESIKEQMKMPISLDLHMTISKLAEKNEIDKDSALEAGAFVAAQFMESVKKTKFENNQGPLSKEELKAIFEVIGEFYSESFKGQFTQSDFDTITQKTMSLIMSPNKDTTISNYFKKLME
;
A
#
# COMPACT_ATOMS: atom_id res chain seq x y z
N MET A 1 2.46 6.57 24.29
CA MET A 1 1.58 6.68 23.11
C MET A 1 2.42 6.20 21.93
N GLU A 2 2.04 5.11 21.27
CA GLU A 2 2.76 4.65 20.07
C GLU A 2 2.63 5.70 18.95
N SER A 3 3.68 5.86 18.15
CA SER A 3 3.64 6.78 17.01
C SER A 3 2.59 6.32 15.99
N ILE A 4 2.05 7.25 15.19
CA ILE A 4 1.08 6.93 14.12
C ILE A 4 1.64 5.84 13.18
N LYS A 5 2.95 5.91 12.89
CA LYS A 5 3.64 4.91 12.09
C LYS A 5 3.64 3.52 12.72
N GLU A 6 3.92 3.42 14.02
CA GLU A 6 3.92 2.12 14.73
C GLU A 6 2.52 1.48 14.70
N GLN A 7 1.46 2.29 14.83
CA GLN A 7 0.08 1.81 14.74
C GLN A 7 -0.28 1.28 13.34
N MET A 8 0.33 1.84 12.30
CA MET A 8 0.09 1.46 10.90
C MET A 8 1.01 0.32 10.42
N LYS A 9 2.14 0.09 11.11
CA LYS A 9 3.21 -0.82 10.65
C LYS A 9 2.71 -2.24 10.46
N MET A 10 2.12 -2.83 11.50
CA MET A 10 1.66 -4.22 11.46
C MET A 10 0.60 -4.49 10.38
N PRO A 11 -0.52 -3.75 10.29
CA PRO A 11 -1.54 -4.04 9.29
C PRO A 11 -1.02 -3.89 7.86
N ILE A 12 -0.28 -2.81 7.56
CA ILE A 12 0.27 -2.60 6.20
C ILE A 12 1.27 -3.71 5.84
N SER A 13 2.21 -4.04 6.74
CA SER A 13 3.19 -5.08 6.48
C SER A 13 2.56 -6.46 6.30
N LEU A 14 1.49 -6.77 7.03
CA LEU A 14 0.75 -8.01 6.86
C LEU A 14 0.06 -8.06 5.49
N ASP A 15 -0.63 -6.98 5.09
CA ASP A 15 -1.28 -6.89 3.79
C ASP A 15 -0.29 -7.02 2.63
N LEU A 16 0.88 -6.36 2.72
CA LEU A 16 1.97 -6.51 1.75
C LEU A 16 2.48 -7.94 1.69
N HIS A 17 2.76 -8.55 2.84
CA HIS A 17 3.26 -9.91 2.90
C HIS A 17 2.28 -10.91 2.28
N MET A 18 0.99 -10.80 2.61
CA MET A 18 -0.06 -11.66 2.03
C MET A 18 -0.18 -11.45 0.51
N THR A 19 -0.22 -10.20 0.06
CA THR A 19 -0.36 -9.84 -1.36
C THR A 19 0.81 -10.38 -2.18
N ILE A 20 2.04 -10.16 -1.72
CA ILE A 20 3.26 -10.64 -2.37
C ILE A 20 3.34 -12.16 -2.35
N SER A 21 2.96 -12.81 -1.25
CA SER A 21 2.93 -14.28 -1.17
C SER A 21 1.93 -14.87 -2.17
N LYS A 22 0.76 -14.24 -2.34
CA LYS A 22 -0.23 -14.67 -3.35
C LYS A 22 0.27 -14.50 -4.78
N LEU A 23 0.98 -13.41 -5.09
CA LEU A 23 1.64 -13.24 -6.39
C LEU A 23 2.70 -14.33 -6.62
N ALA A 24 3.47 -14.67 -5.59
CA ALA A 24 4.49 -15.71 -5.67
C ALA A 24 3.88 -17.11 -5.91
N GLU A 25 2.76 -17.45 -5.25
CA GLU A 25 2.02 -18.70 -5.47
C GLU A 25 1.57 -18.87 -6.93
N LYS A 26 1.29 -17.75 -7.62
CA LYS A 26 0.86 -17.73 -9.03
C LYS A 26 2.00 -17.74 -10.04
N ASN A 27 3.26 -17.77 -9.59
CA ASN A 27 4.45 -17.52 -10.43
C ASN A 27 4.40 -16.17 -11.18
N GLU A 28 3.70 -15.18 -10.62
CA GLU A 28 3.54 -13.84 -11.21
C GLU A 28 4.44 -12.79 -10.54
N ILE A 29 5.39 -13.23 -9.71
CA ILE A 29 6.24 -12.32 -8.95
C ILE A 29 7.47 -11.92 -9.76
N ASP A 30 7.48 -10.67 -10.21
CA ASP A 30 8.65 -9.95 -10.69
C ASP A 30 8.73 -8.60 -9.97
N LYS A 31 9.70 -7.78 -10.36
CA LYS A 31 9.88 -6.46 -9.74
C LYS A 31 8.65 -5.58 -9.95
N ASP A 32 8.07 -5.55 -11.14
CA ASP A 32 6.97 -4.65 -11.47
C ASP A 32 5.70 -5.05 -10.75
N SER A 33 5.39 -6.35 -10.67
CA SER A 33 4.25 -6.86 -9.92
C SER A 33 4.42 -6.66 -8.41
N ALA A 34 5.64 -6.77 -7.89
CA ALA A 34 5.93 -6.41 -6.51
C ALA A 34 5.69 -4.91 -6.25
N LEU A 35 6.17 -3.99 -7.10
CA LEU A 35 5.90 -2.56 -6.92
C LEU A 35 4.41 -2.23 -7.08
N GLU A 36 3.71 -2.93 -7.97
CA GLU A 36 2.27 -2.79 -8.13
C GLU A 36 1.51 -3.21 -6.86
N ALA A 37 1.87 -4.33 -6.24
CA ALA A 37 1.31 -4.75 -4.94
C ALA A 37 1.45 -3.67 -3.87
N GLY A 38 2.62 -3.04 -3.80
CA GLY A 38 2.89 -1.94 -2.88
C GLY A 38 1.93 -0.77 -3.10
N ALA A 39 1.71 -0.42 -4.37
CA ALA A 39 0.83 0.68 -4.72
C ALA A 39 -0.65 0.40 -4.36
N PHE A 40 -1.11 -0.82 -4.60
CA PHE A 40 -2.49 -1.24 -4.32
C PHE A 40 -2.77 -1.38 -2.83
N VAL A 41 -1.83 -1.95 -2.05
CA VAL A 41 -1.95 -2.03 -0.58
C VAL A 41 -1.96 -0.62 0.02
N ALA A 42 -1.08 0.27 -0.42
CA ALA A 42 -1.10 1.67 0.01
C ALA A 42 -2.47 2.34 -0.25
N ALA A 43 -2.99 2.18 -1.47
CA ALA A 43 -4.24 2.80 -1.89
C ALA A 43 -5.44 2.26 -1.09
N GLN A 44 -5.50 0.94 -0.88
CA GLN A 44 -6.54 0.31 -0.07
C GLN A 44 -6.47 0.78 1.38
N PHE A 45 -5.28 0.83 1.97
CA PHE A 45 -5.10 1.28 3.34
C PHE A 45 -5.47 2.76 3.51
N MET A 46 -5.07 3.63 2.57
CA MET A 46 -5.46 5.04 2.55
C MET A 46 -6.98 5.22 2.52
N GLU A 47 -7.68 4.53 1.61
CA GLU A 47 -9.14 4.64 1.54
C GLU A 47 -9.82 4.08 2.79
N SER A 48 -9.29 3.01 3.39
CA SER A 48 -9.77 2.45 4.66
C SER A 48 -9.66 3.48 5.80
N VAL A 49 -8.47 4.04 6.02
CA VAL A 49 -8.24 5.05 7.06
C VAL A 49 -9.10 6.28 6.83
N LYS A 50 -9.14 6.79 5.59
CA LYS A 50 -9.97 7.93 5.22
C LYS A 50 -11.44 7.68 5.52
N LYS A 51 -11.98 6.51 5.17
CA LYS A 51 -13.36 6.14 5.47
C LYS A 51 -13.64 6.18 6.97
N THR A 52 -12.79 5.54 7.78
CA THR A 52 -12.90 5.54 9.25
C THR A 52 -12.83 6.96 9.83
N LYS A 53 -11.94 7.82 9.31
CA LYS A 53 -11.85 9.22 9.76
C LYS A 53 -13.11 10.00 9.45
N PHE A 54 -13.70 9.83 8.26
CA PHE A 54 -14.98 10.47 7.92
C PHE A 54 -16.13 9.97 8.81
N GLU A 55 -16.21 8.67 9.08
CA GLU A 55 -17.19 8.08 10.01
C GLU A 55 -17.04 8.66 11.42
N ASN A 56 -15.81 9.00 11.83
CA ASN A 56 -15.49 9.59 13.13
C ASN A 56 -15.46 11.13 13.14
N ASN A 57 -15.90 11.81 12.07
CA ASN A 57 -15.86 13.28 11.92
C ASN A 57 -14.45 13.91 12.05
N GLN A 58 -13.40 13.17 11.73
CA GLN A 58 -12.00 13.62 11.81
C GLN A 58 -11.48 14.24 10.50
N GLY A 59 -12.24 14.14 9.40
CA GLY A 59 -11.90 14.73 8.10
C GLY A 59 -10.90 13.91 7.28
N PRO A 60 -10.16 14.55 6.34
CA PRO A 60 -9.24 13.85 5.44
C PRO A 60 -7.98 13.34 6.15
N LEU A 61 -7.21 12.49 5.46
CA LEU A 61 -5.87 12.08 5.88
C LEU A 61 -4.94 13.29 6.06
N SER A 62 -4.19 13.32 7.15
CA SER A 62 -3.14 14.32 7.37
C SER A 62 -1.88 13.99 6.56
N LYS A 63 -0.97 14.96 6.42
CA LYS A 63 0.33 14.73 5.77
C LYS A 63 1.17 13.72 6.53
N GLU A 64 1.09 13.73 7.86
CA GLU A 64 1.79 12.80 8.73
C GLU A 64 1.26 11.37 8.56
N GLU A 65 -0.06 11.18 8.39
CA GLU A 65 -0.65 9.87 8.12
C GLU A 65 -0.23 9.36 6.74
N LEU A 66 -0.26 10.20 5.71
CA LEU A 66 0.22 9.83 4.37
C LEU A 66 1.70 9.46 4.38
N LYS A 67 2.52 10.26 5.07
CA LYS A 67 3.96 10.00 5.24
C LYS A 67 4.19 8.68 5.97
N ALA A 68 3.46 8.42 7.05
CA ALA A 68 3.57 7.18 7.83
C ALA A 68 3.26 5.95 6.97
N ILE A 69 2.19 6.00 6.15
CA ILE A 69 1.84 4.91 5.23
C ILE A 69 3.01 4.62 4.28
N PHE A 70 3.52 5.65 3.59
CA PHE A 70 4.61 5.44 2.63
C PHE A 70 5.91 5.02 3.31
N GLU A 71 6.25 5.55 4.49
CA GLU A 71 7.42 5.10 5.25
C GLU A 71 7.35 3.62 5.60
N VAL A 72 6.19 3.12 6.06
CA VAL A 72 6.01 1.69 6.37
C VAL A 72 6.21 0.83 5.11
N ILE A 73 5.65 1.26 3.97
CA ILE A 73 5.83 0.53 2.71
C ILE A 73 7.30 0.55 2.29
N GLY A 74 7.95 1.71 2.31
CA GLY A 74 9.36 1.83 1.97
C GLY A 74 10.25 0.94 2.84
N GLU A 75 9.99 0.89 4.16
CA GLU A 75 10.69 -0.01 5.08
C GLU A 75 10.47 -1.47 4.72
N PHE A 76 9.23 -1.89 4.48
CA PHE A 76 8.93 -3.26 4.08
C PHE A 76 9.71 -3.70 2.84
N TYR A 77 9.73 -2.87 1.78
CA TYR A 77 10.47 -3.20 0.56
C TYR A 77 11.98 -3.15 0.78
N SER A 78 12.48 -2.17 1.52
CA SER A 78 13.92 -2.08 1.85
C SER A 78 14.41 -3.33 2.60
N GLU A 79 13.63 -3.80 3.58
CA GLU A 79 13.94 -5.00 4.35
C GLU A 79 13.81 -6.28 3.50
N SER A 80 12.76 -6.37 2.68
CA SER A 80 12.48 -7.54 1.85
C SER A 80 13.46 -7.72 0.70
N PHE A 81 13.95 -6.62 0.10
CA PHE A 81 14.81 -6.64 -1.09
C PHE A 81 16.27 -6.25 -0.82
N LYS A 82 16.68 -6.15 0.46
CA LYS A 82 18.08 -6.03 0.95
C LYS A 82 19.02 -5.22 0.04
N GLY A 83 18.69 -3.95 -0.20
CA GLY A 83 19.52 -3.01 -0.97
C GLY A 83 19.30 -3.01 -2.49
N GLN A 84 18.37 -3.82 -3.01
CA GLN A 84 17.93 -3.75 -4.41
C GLN A 84 16.74 -2.80 -4.62
N PHE A 85 16.05 -2.42 -3.54
CA PHE A 85 14.99 -1.43 -3.57
C PHE A 85 15.57 -0.02 -3.60
N THR A 86 15.29 0.72 -4.68
CA THR A 86 15.84 2.05 -4.92
C THR A 86 14.83 3.16 -4.65
N GLN A 87 15.31 4.40 -4.57
CA GLN A 87 14.41 5.56 -4.50
C GLN A 87 13.45 5.63 -5.70
N SER A 88 13.90 5.26 -6.90
CA SER A 88 13.05 5.22 -8.09
C SER A 88 11.90 4.22 -7.95
N ASP A 89 12.13 3.11 -7.25
CA ASP A 89 11.11 2.09 -7.00
C ASP A 89 10.07 2.61 -6.00
N PHE A 90 10.54 3.29 -4.95
CA PHE A 90 9.67 3.97 -3.99
C PHE A 90 8.83 5.07 -4.64
N ASP A 91 9.43 5.88 -5.52
CA ASP A 91 8.72 6.92 -6.26
C ASP A 91 7.66 6.31 -7.18
N THR A 92 7.96 5.17 -7.80
CA THR A 92 7.02 4.41 -8.64
C THR A 92 5.80 3.95 -7.82
N ILE A 93 6.01 3.36 -6.65
CA ILE A 93 4.93 2.97 -5.74
C ILE A 93 4.08 4.20 -5.41
N THR A 94 4.71 5.28 -4.96
CA THR A 94 4.02 6.51 -4.55
C THR A 94 3.19 7.10 -5.68
N GLN A 95 3.75 7.24 -6.88
CA GLN A 95 3.05 7.76 -8.06
C GLN A 95 1.87 6.89 -8.47
N LYS A 96 2.04 5.56 -8.47
CA LYS A 96 0.96 4.61 -8.76
C LYS A 96 -0.14 4.69 -7.72
N THR A 97 0.19 4.72 -6.43
CA THR A 97 -0.79 4.91 -5.35
C THR A 97 -1.59 6.18 -5.55
N MET A 98 -0.91 7.31 -5.76
CA MET A 98 -1.57 8.60 -5.94
C MET A 98 -2.47 8.61 -7.19
N SER A 99 -2.03 7.98 -8.27
CA SER A 99 -2.84 7.84 -9.50
C SER A 99 -4.09 6.97 -9.26
N LEU A 100 -3.96 5.88 -8.50
CA LEU A 100 -5.07 5.01 -8.14
C LEU A 100 -6.11 5.77 -7.31
N ILE A 101 -5.70 6.49 -6.25
CA ILE A 101 -6.65 7.18 -5.35
C ILE A 101 -7.30 8.42 -5.99
N MET A 102 -6.67 9.02 -6.99
CA MET A 102 -7.27 10.14 -7.76
C MET A 102 -8.21 9.66 -8.86
N SER A 103 -8.20 8.36 -9.20
CA SER A 103 -9.06 7.81 -10.25
C SER A 103 -10.54 7.84 -9.84
N PRO A 104 -11.45 8.21 -10.75
CA PRO A 104 -12.89 8.12 -10.49
C PRO A 104 -13.36 6.67 -10.27
N ASN A 105 -12.62 5.68 -10.79
CA ASN A 105 -12.95 4.26 -10.70
C ASN A 105 -12.14 3.52 -9.62
N LYS A 106 -11.48 4.25 -8.70
CA LYS A 106 -10.54 3.68 -7.73
C LYS A 106 -11.08 2.47 -6.98
N ASP A 107 -12.33 2.50 -6.51
CA ASP A 107 -12.90 1.46 -5.68
C ASP A 107 -13.02 0.14 -6.46
N THR A 108 -13.47 0.25 -7.72
CA THR A 108 -13.55 -0.89 -8.64
C THR A 108 -12.17 -1.39 -9.02
N THR A 109 -11.23 -0.50 -9.34
CA THR A 109 -9.86 -0.87 -9.72
C THR A 109 -9.15 -1.60 -8.58
N ILE A 110 -9.18 -1.06 -7.36
CA ILE A 110 -8.58 -1.66 -6.16
C ILE A 110 -9.25 -3.00 -5.86
N SER A 111 -10.59 -3.05 -5.83
CA SER A 111 -11.31 -4.30 -5.55
C SER A 111 -11.00 -5.39 -6.57
N ASN A 112 -10.92 -5.05 -7.86
CA ASN A 112 -10.64 -6.02 -8.92
C ASN A 112 -9.22 -6.59 -8.83
N TYR A 113 -8.24 -5.78 -8.44
CA TYR A 113 -6.87 -6.26 -8.22
C TYR A 113 -6.84 -7.35 -7.14
N PHE A 114 -7.40 -7.08 -5.96
CA PHE A 114 -7.40 -8.05 -4.86
C PHE A 114 -8.30 -9.27 -5.12
N LYS A 115 -9.41 -9.11 -5.86
CA LYS A 115 -10.22 -10.26 -6.29
C LYS A 115 -9.43 -11.21 -7.18
N LYS A 116 -8.72 -10.68 -8.19
CA LYS A 116 -7.88 -11.48 -9.08
C LYS A 116 -6.77 -12.23 -8.34
N LEU A 117 -6.28 -11.70 -7.22
CA LEU A 117 -5.28 -12.39 -6.41
C LEU A 117 -5.84 -13.56 -5.60
N MET A 118 -7.14 -13.55 -5.30
CA MET A 118 -7.81 -14.59 -4.51
C MET A 118 -8.43 -15.71 -5.34
N GLU A 119 -8.61 -15.50 -6.64
CA GLU A 119 -9.01 -16.53 -7.62
C GLU A 119 -7.91 -17.55 -7.88
#